data_AF-A0A202DDF9-F1
#
_entry.id   AF-A0A202DDF9-F1
#
_cell.length_a   1.000
_cell.length_b   1.000
_cell.length_c   1.000
_cell.angle_alpha   90.00
_cell.angle_beta   90.00
_cell.angle_gamma   90.00
#
_symmetry.space_group_name_H-M   'P 1'
#
loop_
_entity.id
_entity.type
_entity.pdbx_description
1 polymer ?
#
loop_
_entity_poly.entity_id
_entity_poly.type
_entity_poly.pdbx_seq_one_letter_code
_entity_poly.pdbx_strand_id
1 'polypeptide(L)'
;MKNAALIILGLFLAVFSLFAALYAERTCKAQWIYFNSRYGSRSEESLEEITARCSEAYAIYPHNYYFSIYVSERNYYERKASDGPGQDERLLKASLWCDRGLKQNFHKSQLRRLKTRLLARTSLDDAIVFWEEYVQWHFWEPYNHAVLAEMYAKRGDFSKAAQSLQWVKGTKHYPDAIKKFNKAWEKEKKPPDLRQIMN
;
A
#
# COMPACT_ATOMS: atom_id res chain seq x y z
N MET A 1 17.72 -0.76 53.91
CA MET A 1 16.68 -0.67 52.85
C MET A 1 17.06 0.29 51.70
N LYS A 2 17.55 1.51 51.94
CA LYS A 2 17.91 2.48 50.87
C LYS A 2 18.96 1.96 49.86
N ASN A 3 19.99 1.25 50.31
CA ASN A 3 21.04 0.73 49.42
C ASN A 3 20.55 -0.38 48.49
N ALA A 4 19.60 -1.22 48.93
CA ALA A 4 19.00 -2.25 48.10
C ALA A 4 18.19 -1.64 46.94
N ALA A 5 17.43 -0.57 47.22
CA ALA A 5 16.66 0.14 46.19
C ALA A 5 17.56 0.77 45.11
N LEU A 6 18.71 1.36 45.51
CA LEU A 6 19.68 1.93 44.57
C LEU A 6 20.35 0.87 43.68
N ILE A 7 20.70 -0.29 44.25
CA ILE A 7 21.28 -1.41 43.49
C ILE A 7 20.26 -1.94 42.47
N ILE A 8 19.00 -2.13 42.89
CA ILE A 8 17.92 -2.59 42.02
C ILE A 8 17.71 -1.60 40.87
N LEU A 9 17.60 -0.29 41.16
CA LEU A 9 17.47 0.74 40.14
C LEU A 9 18.65 0.75 39.15
N GLY A 10 19.88 0.61 39.64
CA GLY A 10 21.08 0.54 38.81
C GLY A 10 21.06 -0.65 37.84
N LEU A 11 20.65 -1.82 38.31
CA LEU A 11 20.48 -3.01 37.47
C LEU A 11 19.39 -2.81 36.40
N PHE A 12 18.24 -2.22 36.77
CA PHE A 12 17.18 -1.91 35.81
C PHE A 12 17.66 -0.95 34.71
N LEU A 13 18.39 0.10 35.08
CA LEU A 13 18.94 1.05 34.11
C LEU A 13 19.96 0.40 33.19
N ALA A 14 20.88 -0.43 33.71
CA ALA A 14 21.86 -1.14 32.91
C ALA A 14 21.20 -2.09 31.89
N VAL A 15 20.18 -2.84 32.31
CA VAL A 15 19.40 -3.72 31.43
C VAL A 15 18.67 -2.90 30.37
N PHE A 16 18.01 -1.80 30.74
CA PHE A 16 17.33 -0.93 29.79
C PHE A 16 18.29 -0.32 28.76
N SER A 17 19.46 0.15 29.19
CA SER A 17 20.51 0.66 28.31
C SER A 17 21.00 -0.38 27.32
N LEU A 18 21.19 -1.64 27.75
CA LEU A 18 21.56 -2.73 26.85
C LEU A 18 20.47 -3.00 25.80
N PHE A 19 19.20 -3.05 26.22
CA PHE A 19 18.08 -3.20 25.29
C PHE A 19 18.01 -2.04 24.29
N ALA A 20 18.20 -0.80 24.74
CA ALA A 20 18.21 0.37 23.88
C ALA A 20 19.38 0.34 22.87
N ALA A 21 20.57 -0.08 23.29
CA ALA A 21 21.74 -0.21 22.41
C ALA A 21 21.51 -1.28 21.33
N LEU A 22 21.00 -2.46 21.70
CA LEU A 22 20.66 -3.53 20.75
C LEU A 22 19.55 -3.10 19.79
N TYR A 23 18.54 -2.38 20.28
CA TYR A 23 17.47 -1.83 19.46
C TYR A 23 18.01 -0.80 18.44
N ALA A 24 18.88 0.12 18.89
CA ALA A 24 19.50 1.11 18.03
C ALA A 24 20.38 0.46 16.95
N GLU A 25 21.19 -0.55 17.31
CA GLU A 25 22.01 -1.31 16.37
C GLU A 25 21.13 -1.98 15.29
N ARG A 26 20.08 -2.69 15.70
CA ARG A 26 19.14 -3.34 14.78
C ARG A 26 18.46 -2.35 13.84
N THR A 27 18.03 -1.21 14.38
CA THR A 27 17.41 -0.12 13.62
C THR A 27 18.38 0.44 12.58
N CYS A 28 19.62 0.73 12.99
CA CYS A 28 20.67 1.22 12.09
C CYS A 28 21.00 0.22 10.98
N LYS A 29 21.17 -1.08 11.31
CA LYS A 29 21.42 -2.13 10.33
C LYS A 29 20.27 -2.25 9.33
N ALA A 30 19.03 -2.28 9.80
CA ALA A 30 17.87 -2.32 8.92
C ALA A 30 17.78 -1.05 8.05
N GLN A 31 17.98 0.13 8.61
CA GLN A 31 17.95 1.37 7.84
C GLN A 31 19.06 1.42 6.78
N TRP A 32 20.25 0.90 7.09
CA TRP A 32 21.34 0.76 6.14
C TRP A 32 20.98 -0.17 4.98
N ILE A 33 20.43 -1.35 5.26
CA ILE A 33 19.98 -2.29 4.21
C ILE A 33 18.93 -1.61 3.32
N TYR A 34 17.97 -0.88 3.91
CA TYR A 34 16.98 -0.11 3.15
C TYR A 34 17.63 0.90 2.22
N PHE A 35 18.52 1.74 2.75
CA PHE A 35 19.17 2.77 1.95
C PHE A 35 19.98 2.16 0.81
N ASN A 36 20.72 1.08 1.09
CA ASN A 36 21.51 0.39 0.09
C ASN A 36 20.62 -0.23 -1.00
N SER A 37 19.54 -0.92 -0.63
CA SER A 37 18.60 -1.50 -1.59
C SER A 37 17.84 -0.46 -2.42
N ARG A 38 17.49 0.70 -1.83
CA ARG A 38 16.68 1.71 -2.53
C ARG A 38 17.51 2.71 -3.34
N TYR A 39 18.69 3.10 -2.86
CA TYR A 39 19.49 4.19 -3.42
C TYR A 39 20.91 3.78 -3.79
N GLY A 40 21.44 2.72 -3.18
CA GLY A 40 22.81 2.24 -3.43
C GLY A 40 22.97 1.43 -4.71
N SER A 41 21.93 1.33 -5.55
CA SER A 41 21.85 0.36 -6.64
C SER A 41 23.08 0.37 -7.54
N ARG A 42 23.81 -0.75 -7.51
CA ARG A 42 24.32 -1.36 -8.75
C ARG A 42 23.10 -1.58 -9.62
N SER A 43 23.09 -1.06 -10.85
CA SER A 43 21.93 -1.04 -11.76
C SER A 43 21.40 -2.43 -12.18
N GLU A 44 21.97 -3.50 -11.64
CA GLU A 44 21.78 -4.89 -12.08
C GLU A 44 21.07 -5.79 -11.05
N GLU A 45 20.75 -5.29 -9.85
CA GLU A 45 20.12 -6.14 -8.83
C GLU A 45 18.69 -6.56 -9.23
N SER A 46 18.46 -7.86 -9.16
CA SER A 46 17.16 -8.47 -9.42
C SER A 46 16.13 -8.12 -8.33
N LEU A 47 14.85 -8.17 -8.69
CA LEU A 47 13.77 -7.94 -7.72
C LEU A 47 13.78 -8.98 -6.59
N GLU A 48 14.22 -10.18 -6.89
CA GLU A 48 14.37 -11.31 -5.97
C GLU A 48 15.44 -11.02 -4.92
N GLU A 49 16.61 -10.52 -5.31
CA GLU A 49 17.67 -10.10 -4.39
C GLU A 49 17.24 -8.94 -3.49
N ILE A 50 16.56 -7.95 -4.07
CA ILE A 50 15.99 -6.82 -3.32
C ILE A 50 15.00 -7.34 -2.27
N THR A 51 14.11 -8.26 -2.66
CA THR A 51 13.08 -8.84 -1.77
C THR A 51 13.71 -9.67 -0.66
N ALA A 52 14.75 -10.44 -0.95
CA ALA A 52 15.48 -11.23 0.04
C ALA A 52 16.14 -10.34 1.11
N ARG A 53 16.91 -9.32 0.70
CA ARG A 53 17.55 -8.39 1.63
C ARG A 53 16.53 -7.60 2.46
N CYS A 54 15.42 -7.17 1.86
CA CYS A 54 14.35 -6.52 2.60
C CYS A 54 13.68 -7.47 3.60
N SER A 55 13.62 -8.77 3.31
CA SER A 55 13.13 -9.79 4.25
C SER A 55 14.06 -9.95 5.44
N GLU A 56 15.38 -9.99 5.20
CA GLU A 56 16.40 -10.02 6.27
C GLU A 56 16.31 -8.78 7.15
N ALA A 57 16.21 -7.60 6.54
CA ALA A 57 16.07 -6.35 7.29
C ALA A 57 14.77 -6.29 8.10
N TYR A 58 13.66 -6.81 7.54
CA TYR A 58 12.39 -6.93 8.26
C TYR A 58 12.48 -7.88 9.45
N ALA A 59 13.22 -8.99 9.33
CA ALA A 59 13.45 -9.92 10.45
C ALA A 59 14.27 -9.26 11.59
N ILE A 60 15.19 -8.36 11.24
CA ILE A 60 16.00 -7.61 12.21
C ILE A 60 15.18 -6.49 12.88
N TYR A 61 14.36 -5.78 12.11
CA TYR A 61 13.59 -4.63 12.57
C TYR A 61 12.24 -4.50 11.81
N PRO A 62 11.16 -5.15 12.28
CA PRO A 62 9.89 -5.23 11.56
C PRO A 62 9.10 -3.91 11.55
N HIS A 63 9.49 -2.92 12.37
CA HIS A 63 8.81 -1.64 12.48
C HIS A 63 9.16 -0.66 11.33
N ASN A 64 10.13 -1.00 10.49
CA ASN A 64 10.44 -0.21 9.30
C ASN A 64 9.50 -0.58 8.12
N TYR A 65 8.33 0.06 8.10
CA TYR A 65 7.32 -0.16 7.05
C TYR A 65 7.73 0.41 5.67
N TYR A 66 8.84 1.16 5.55
CA TYR A 66 9.31 1.65 4.25
C TYR A 66 9.80 0.52 3.34
N PHE A 67 10.36 -0.55 3.90
CA PHE A 67 10.63 -1.78 3.16
C PHE A 67 9.37 -2.38 2.56
N SER A 68 8.32 -2.42 3.36
CA SER A 68 7.03 -2.96 2.93
C SER A 68 6.45 -2.16 1.77
N ILE A 69 6.56 -0.82 1.80
CA ILE A 69 6.19 0.04 0.67
C ILE A 69 7.03 -0.31 -0.56
N TYR A 70 8.35 -0.29 -0.43
CA TYR A 70 9.25 -0.47 -1.55
C TYR A 70 9.08 -1.83 -2.25
N VAL A 71 9.11 -2.92 -1.48
CA VAL A 71 8.97 -4.28 -2.03
C VAL A 71 7.60 -4.50 -2.63
N SER A 72 6.52 -4.02 -1.98
CA SER A 72 5.17 -4.20 -2.49
C SER A 72 4.93 -3.40 -3.78
N GLU A 73 5.41 -2.16 -3.87
CA GLU A 73 5.31 -1.35 -5.08
C GLU A 73 6.13 -1.95 -6.23
N ARG A 74 7.38 -2.37 -5.98
CA ARG A 74 8.23 -3.01 -7.00
C ARG A 74 7.58 -4.26 -7.57
N ASN A 75 7.17 -5.19 -6.72
CA ASN A 75 6.47 -6.40 -7.13
C ASN A 75 5.18 -6.08 -7.90
N TYR A 76 4.40 -5.09 -7.44
CA TYR A 76 3.20 -4.69 -8.15
C TYR A 76 3.52 -4.14 -9.54
N TYR A 77 4.37 -3.12 -9.68
CA TYR A 77 4.57 -2.47 -10.97
C TYR A 77 5.34 -3.34 -11.97
N GLU A 78 6.29 -4.15 -11.50
CA GLU A 78 7.10 -5.02 -12.37
C GLU A 78 6.41 -6.32 -12.75
N ARG A 79 5.26 -6.66 -12.15
CA ARG A 79 4.48 -7.85 -12.52
C ARG A 79 4.22 -7.99 -14.03
N LYS A 80 4.12 -6.87 -14.75
CA LYS A 80 3.86 -6.84 -16.19
C LYS A 80 5.06 -7.25 -17.05
N ALA A 81 6.26 -7.29 -16.47
CA ALA A 81 7.48 -7.75 -17.14
C ALA A 81 7.66 -9.27 -17.08
N SER A 82 6.76 -9.99 -16.39
CA SER A 82 6.75 -11.45 -16.28
C SER A 82 5.60 -12.05 -17.09
N ASP A 83 5.73 -13.33 -17.41
CA ASP A 83 4.65 -14.16 -17.94
C ASP A 83 3.60 -14.48 -16.85
N GLY A 84 2.48 -15.11 -17.25
CA GLY A 84 1.32 -15.36 -16.38
C GLY A 84 1.68 -15.86 -14.96
N PRO A 85 2.40 -16.99 -14.82
CA PRO A 85 2.80 -17.51 -13.52
C PRO A 85 3.67 -16.55 -12.70
N GLY A 86 4.66 -15.90 -13.34
CA GLY A 86 5.50 -14.92 -12.65
C GLY A 86 4.74 -13.65 -12.25
N GLN A 87 3.71 -13.27 -13.01
CA GLN A 87 2.84 -12.15 -12.68
C GLN A 87 2.04 -12.42 -11.40
N ASP A 88 1.47 -13.62 -11.25
CA ASP A 88 0.65 -13.99 -10.09
C ASP A 88 1.50 -14.11 -8.81
N GLU A 89 2.69 -14.70 -8.91
CA GLU A 89 3.64 -14.74 -7.79
C GLU A 89 4.00 -13.33 -7.31
N ARG A 90 4.27 -12.41 -8.24
CA ARG A 90 4.57 -11.00 -7.93
C ARG A 90 3.36 -10.31 -7.27
N LEU A 91 2.14 -10.60 -7.68
CA LEU A 91 0.94 -10.07 -7.03
C LEU A 91 0.77 -10.59 -5.60
N LEU A 92 1.07 -11.87 -5.35
CA LEU A 92 1.05 -12.44 -4.00
C LEU A 92 2.09 -11.79 -3.10
N LYS A 93 3.33 -11.63 -3.58
CA LYS A 93 4.40 -10.92 -2.86
C LYS A 93 4.01 -9.46 -2.58
N ALA A 94 3.44 -8.77 -3.57
CA ALA A 94 2.97 -7.40 -3.40
C ALA A 94 1.89 -7.30 -2.31
N SER A 95 0.92 -8.21 -2.29
CA SER A 95 -0.14 -8.27 -1.28
C SER A 95 0.42 -8.52 0.12
N LEU A 96 1.28 -9.54 0.27
CA LEU A 96 1.91 -9.90 1.54
C LEU A 96 2.67 -8.72 2.16
N TRP A 97 3.51 -8.06 1.37
CA TRP A 97 4.29 -6.92 1.84
C TRP A 97 3.43 -5.69 2.10
N CYS A 98 2.38 -5.47 1.30
CA CYS A 98 1.43 -4.38 1.54
C CYS A 98 0.74 -4.56 2.90
N ASP A 99 0.29 -5.79 3.22
CA ASP A 99 -0.37 -6.11 4.49
C ASP A 99 0.58 -5.97 5.68
N ARG A 100 1.84 -6.39 5.55
CA ARG A 100 2.87 -6.15 6.58
C ARG A 100 3.05 -4.67 6.86
N GLY A 101 3.12 -3.85 5.81
CA GLY A 101 3.26 -2.40 5.96
C GLY A 101 2.03 -1.76 6.63
N LEU A 102 0.83 -2.19 6.26
CA LEU A 102 -0.43 -1.68 6.85
C LEU A 102 -0.60 -2.09 8.31
N LYS A 103 -0.08 -3.25 8.74
CA LYS A 103 -0.05 -3.63 10.16
C LYS A 103 0.79 -2.67 11.01
N GLN A 104 1.83 -2.06 10.43
CA GLN A 104 2.70 -1.10 11.12
C GLN A 104 2.17 0.34 11.00
N ASN A 105 1.62 0.71 9.85
CA ASN A 105 1.02 2.01 9.61
C ASN A 105 -0.25 1.86 8.75
N PHE A 106 -1.37 1.64 9.43
CA PHE A 106 -2.68 1.38 8.83
C PHE A 106 -3.16 2.50 7.91
N HIS A 107 -2.72 3.73 8.17
CA HIS A 107 -3.16 4.91 7.44
C HIS A 107 -2.20 5.39 6.35
N LYS A 108 -1.13 4.65 6.06
CA LYS A 108 -0.16 5.08 5.04
C LYS A 108 -0.81 5.09 3.64
N SER A 109 -1.00 6.29 3.09
CA SER A 109 -1.68 6.53 1.80
C SER A 109 -1.17 5.69 0.64
N GLN A 110 0.15 5.52 0.53
CA GLN A 110 0.77 4.69 -0.52
C GLN A 110 0.33 3.22 -0.42
N LEU A 111 0.35 2.65 0.78
CA LEU A 111 -0.06 1.26 1.01
C LEU A 111 -1.56 1.08 0.85
N ARG A 112 -2.38 2.01 1.38
CA ARG A 112 -3.84 1.97 1.20
C ARG A 112 -4.21 1.97 -0.29
N ARG A 113 -3.59 2.85 -1.09
CA ARG A 113 -3.80 2.88 -2.55
C ARG A 113 -3.38 1.59 -3.22
N LEU A 114 -2.23 1.03 -2.84
CA LEU A 114 -1.76 -0.22 -3.40
C LEU A 114 -2.69 -1.39 -3.06
N LYS A 115 -3.13 -1.51 -1.80
CA LYS A 115 -4.08 -2.53 -1.36
C LYS A 115 -5.41 -2.43 -2.09
N THR A 116 -5.96 -1.23 -2.25
CA THR A 116 -7.18 -1.00 -3.06
C THR A 116 -6.99 -1.48 -4.49
N ARG A 117 -5.84 -1.20 -5.12
CA ARG A 117 -5.55 -1.69 -6.48
C ARG A 117 -5.42 -3.21 -6.55
N LEU A 118 -4.81 -3.84 -5.54
CA LEU A 118 -4.69 -5.29 -5.44
C LEU A 118 -6.07 -5.94 -5.28
N LEU A 119 -6.91 -5.42 -4.37
CA LEU A 119 -8.28 -5.86 -4.16
C LEU A 119 -9.13 -5.69 -5.43
N ALA A 120 -9.03 -4.56 -6.11
CA ALA A 120 -9.82 -4.29 -7.31
C ALA A 120 -9.53 -5.24 -8.48
N ARG A 121 -8.47 -6.06 -8.39
CA ARG A 121 -8.19 -7.12 -9.37
C ARG A 121 -9.03 -8.37 -9.13
N THR A 122 -9.47 -8.61 -7.90
CA THR A 122 -10.21 -9.80 -7.50
C THR A 122 -11.65 -9.48 -7.13
N SER A 123 -11.88 -8.35 -6.46
CA SER A 123 -13.19 -7.86 -6.02
C SER A 123 -13.21 -6.34 -6.01
N LEU A 124 -13.99 -5.74 -6.92
CA LEU A 124 -14.17 -4.29 -6.94
C LEU A 124 -14.92 -3.81 -5.69
N ASP A 125 -15.85 -4.61 -5.16
CA ASP A 125 -16.59 -4.28 -3.95
C ASP A 125 -15.69 -4.21 -2.72
N ASP A 126 -14.81 -5.19 -2.52
CA ASP A 126 -13.87 -5.17 -1.39
C ASP A 126 -12.91 -3.98 -1.49
N ALA A 127 -12.50 -3.62 -2.71
CA ALA A 127 -11.66 -2.46 -2.95
C ALA A 127 -12.36 -1.14 -2.60
N ILE A 128 -13.65 -1.03 -2.93
CA ILE A 128 -14.49 0.12 -2.60
C ILE A 128 -14.62 0.23 -1.07
N VAL A 129 -15.05 -0.84 -0.39
CA VAL A 129 -15.23 -0.85 1.08
C VAL A 129 -13.93 -0.45 1.78
N PHE A 130 -12.82 -1.08 1.40
CA PHE A 130 -11.52 -0.79 2.00
C PHE A 130 -11.06 0.67 1.77
N TRP A 131 -11.36 1.25 0.61
CA TRP A 131 -11.01 2.62 0.31
C TRP A 131 -11.96 3.64 0.95
N GLU A 132 -13.26 3.33 1.07
CA GLU A 132 -14.24 4.14 1.80
C GLU A 132 -13.77 4.37 3.24
N GLU A 133 -13.35 3.31 3.95
CA GLU A 133 -12.77 3.43 5.30
C GLU A 133 -11.60 4.42 5.35
N TYR A 134 -10.77 4.45 4.31
CA TYR A 134 -9.64 5.37 4.23
C TYR A 134 -10.08 6.81 3.98
N VAL A 135 -11.06 6.99 3.09
CA VAL A 135 -11.65 8.30 2.82
C VAL A 135 -12.33 8.86 4.06
N GLN A 136 -12.97 8.06 4.90
CA GLN A 136 -13.53 8.55 6.16
C GLN A 136 -12.45 9.17 7.07
N TRP A 137 -11.26 8.59 7.12
CA TRP A 137 -10.15 9.14 7.91
C TRP A 137 -9.50 10.36 7.26
N HIS A 138 -9.42 10.40 5.93
CA HIS A 138 -8.85 11.52 5.15
C HIS A 138 -9.85 12.12 4.18
N PHE A 139 -10.97 12.55 4.75
CA PHE A 139 -12.11 13.00 3.97
C PHE A 139 -11.81 14.26 3.16
N TRP A 140 -10.98 15.16 3.70
CA TRP A 140 -10.68 16.45 3.09
C TRP A 140 -9.78 16.37 1.85
N GLU A 141 -9.16 15.22 1.56
CA GLU A 141 -8.25 15.06 0.43
C GLU A 141 -9.05 14.76 -0.86
N PRO A 142 -9.13 15.69 -1.83
CA PRO A 142 -9.99 15.53 -3.00
C PRO A 142 -9.57 14.34 -3.90
N TYR A 143 -8.29 13.97 -3.89
CA TYR A 143 -7.84 12.78 -4.62
C TYR A 143 -8.53 11.49 -4.14
N ASN A 144 -8.83 11.38 -2.83
CA ASN A 144 -9.48 10.19 -2.29
C ASN A 144 -10.90 10.01 -2.84
N HIS A 145 -11.63 11.12 -2.96
CA HIS A 145 -12.96 11.16 -3.59
C HIS A 145 -12.91 10.91 -5.09
N ALA A 146 -11.85 11.37 -5.78
CA ALA A 146 -11.67 11.09 -7.20
C ALA A 146 -11.51 9.58 -7.46
N VAL A 147 -10.80 8.87 -6.58
CA VAL A 147 -10.66 7.40 -6.65
C VAL A 147 -11.99 6.70 -6.35
N LEU A 148 -12.77 7.16 -5.35
CA LEU A 148 -14.12 6.63 -5.10
C LEU A 148 -15.05 6.82 -6.30
N ALA A 149 -15.07 8.02 -6.88
CA ALA A 149 -15.87 8.31 -8.06
C ALA A 149 -15.56 7.35 -9.22
N GLU A 150 -14.27 7.09 -9.47
CA GLU A 150 -13.85 6.12 -10.49
C GLU A 150 -14.33 4.70 -10.17
N MET A 151 -14.18 4.24 -8.93
CA MET A 151 -14.55 2.87 -8.55
C MET A 151 -16.07 2.66 -8.55
N TYR A 152 -16.84 3.61 -8.02
CA TYR A 152 -18.29 3.58 -8.08
C TYR A 152 -18.81 3.57 -9.51
N ALA A 153 -18.25 4.42 -10.38
CA ALA A 153 -18.64 4.44 -11.79
C ALA A 153 -18.30 3.11 -12.48
N LYS A 154 -17.16 2.46 -12.15
CA LYS A 154 -16.82 1.13 -12.66
C LYS A 154 -17.76 0.03 -12.18
N ARG A 155 -18.30 0.14 -10.97
CA ARG A 155 -19.31 -0.78 -10.43
C ARG A 155 -20.71 -0.53 -11.01
N GLY A 156 -20.93 0.60 -11.69
CA GLY A 156 -22.25 1.03 -12.16
C GLY A 156 -23.06 1.83 -11.13
N ASP A 157 -22.47 2.17 -9.98
CA ASP A 157 -23.11 2.99 -8.94
C ASP A 157 -22.91 4.48 -9.24
N PHE A 158 -23.57 4.95 -10.31
CA PHE A 158 -23.39 6.32 -10.81
C PHE A 158 -23.88 7.39 -9.82
N SER A 159 -24.84 7.06 -8.95
CA SER A 159 -25.31 7.96 -7.91
C SER A 159 -24.21 8.26 -6.88
N LYS A 160 -23.58 7.22 -6.30
CA LYS A 160 -22.45 7.43 -5.38
C LYS A 160 -21.25 8.04 -6.09
N ALA A 161 -20.99 7.67 -7.35
CA ALA A 161 -19.91 8.27 -8.12
C ALA A 161 -20.10 9.79 -8.30
N ALA A 162 -21.32 10.23 -8.61
CA ALA A 162 -21.65 11.64 -8.72
C ALA A 162 -21.53 12.39 -7.38
N GLN A 163 -21.94 11.78 -6.27
CA GLN A 163 -21.74 12.34 -4.93
C GLN A 163 -20.25 12.53 -4.62
N SER A 164 -19.41 11.53 -4.88
CA SER A 164 -17.96 11.66 -4.71
C SER A 164 -17.37 12.77 -5.60
N LEU A 165 -17.83 12.91 -6.85
CA LEU A 165 -17.34 13.97 -7.76
C LEU A 165 -17.58 15.39 -7.24
N GLN A 166 -18.63 15.61 -6.44
CA GLN A 166 -18.90 16.93 -5.85
C GLN A 166 -17.73 17.40 -4.98
N TRP A 167 -17.11 16.49 -4.22
CA TRP A 167 -15.94 16.77 -3.38
C TRP A 167 -14.65 17.02 -4.16
N VAL A 168 -14.63 16.69 -5.45
CA VAL A 168 -13.46 16.87 -6.33
C VAL A 168 -13.56 18.17 -7.13
N LYS A 169 -14.76 18.74 -7.27
CA LYS A 169 -15.03 19.90 -8.12
C LYS A 169 -14.13 21.09 -7.78
N GLY A 170 -13.57 21.73 -8.82
CA GLY A 170 -12.66 22.87 -8.67
C GLY A 170 -11.21 22.50 -8.35
N THR A 171 -10.90 21.21 -8.17
CA THR A 171 -9.53 20.74 -7.91
C THR A 171 -8.85 20.26 -9.18
N LYS A 172 -7.52 20.09 -9.14
CA LYS A 172 -6.74 19.49 -10.24
C LYS A 172 -7.14 18.06 -10.63
N HIS A 173 -7.87 17.36 -9.75
CA HIS A 173 -8.29 15.97 -9.98
C HIS A 173 -9.63 15.86 -10.71
N TYR A 174 -10.41 16.94 -10.76
CA TYR A 174 -11.74 16.93 -11.34
C TYR A 174 -11.76 16.54 -12.83
N PRO A 175 -10.88 17.09 -13.71
CA PRO A 175 -10.94 16.79 -15.14
C PRO A 175 -10.74 15.31 -15.47
N ASP A 176 -9.84 14.62 -14.76
CA ASP A 176 -9.63 13.18 -14.96
C ASP A 176 -10.79 12.36 -14.38
N ALA A 177 -11.26 12.72 -13.18
CA ALA A 177 -12.35 12.01 -12.51
C ALA A 177 -13.66 12.08 -13.34
N ILE A 178 -14.04 13.27 -13.82
CA ILE A 178 -15.25 13.43 -14.63
C ILE A 178 -15.14 12.72 -15.98
N LYS A 179 -13.95 12.72 -16.59
CA LYS A 179 -13.70 11.99 -17.84
C LYS A 179 -13.92 10.48 -17.66
N LYS A 180 -13.44 9.91 -16.55
CA LYS A 180 -13.63 8.48 -16.25
C LYS A 180 -15.07 8.15 -15.91
N PHE A 181 -15.76 9.00 -15.14
CA PHE A 181 -17.18 8.88 -14.86
C PHE A 181 -18.00 8.85 -16.17
N ASN A 182 -17.82 9.85 -17.04
CA ASN A 182 -18.53 9.94 -18.31
C ASN A 182 -18.24 8.72 -19.19
N LYS A 183 -16.99 8.26 -19.25
CA LYS A 183 -16.63 7.06 -20.01
C LYS A 183 -17.37 5.81 -19.52
N ALA A 184 -17.50 5.63 -18.20
CA ALA A 184 -18.26 4.52 -17.63
C ALA A 184 -19.76 4.65 -17.90
N TRP A 185 -20.31 5.86 -17.78
CA TRP A 185 -21.72 6.15 -18.06
C TRP A 185 -22.10 5.87 -19.52
N GLU A 186 -21.25 6.28 -20.47
CA GLU A 186 -21.46 5.99 -21.89
C GLU A 186 -21.31 4.50 -22.22
N LYS A 187 -20.58 3.73 -21.40
CA LYS A 187 -20.53 2.26 -21.54
C LYS A 187 -21.83 1.62 -21.06
N GLU A 188 -22.41 2.10 -19.97
CA GLU A 188 -23.67 1.61 -19.41
C GLU A 188 -24.85 1.81 -20.37
N LYS A 189 -24.92 2.96 -21.06
CA LYS A 189 -25.98 3.27 -22.02
C LYS A 189 -25.97 2.39 -23.28
N LYS A 190 -24.84 1.76 -23.59
CA LYS A 190 -24.75 0.93 -24.80
C LYS A 190 -25.44 -0.40 -24.53
N PRO A 191 -26.39 -0.83 -25.38
CA PRO A 191 -27.00 -2.14 -25.23
C PRO A 191 -25.91 -3.23 -25.25
N PRO A 192 -26.08 -4.32 -24.48
CA PRO A 192 -25.13 -5.42 -24.48
C PRO A 192 -24.95 -5.94 -25.91
N ASP A 193 -23.70 -6.13 -26.34
CA ASP A 193 -23.43 -6.76 -27.62
C ASP A 193 -23.93 -8.20 -27.56
N LEU A 194 -25.09 -8.47 -28.17
CA LEU A 194 -25.74 -9.78 -28.18
C LEU A 194 -24.82 -10.88 -28.74
N ARG A 195 -23.78 -10.54 -29.50
CA ARG A 195 -22.77 -11.50 -29.99
C ARG A 195 -21.83 -12.02 -28.90
N GLN A 196 -21.69 -11.31 -27.78
CA GLN A 196 -20.89 -11.75 -26.63
C GLN A 196 -21.67 -12.66 -25.67
N ILE A 197 -23.00 -12.70 -25.78
CA ILE A 197 -23.87 -13.52 -24.93
C ILE A 197 -24.16 -14.89 -25.56
N MET A 198 -23.92 -15.02 -26.88
CA MET A 198 -24.23 -16.22 -27.66
C MET A 198 -23.03 -17.16 -27.92
N ASN A 199 -21.88 -16.91 -27.30
CA ASN A 199 -20.70 -17.80 -27.29
C ASN A 199 -20.36 -18.18 -25.84
#